data_AF-A0A965BQ00-F1
#
_entry.id   AF-A0A965BQ00-F1
#
_cell.length_a   1.000
_cell.length_b   1.000
_cell.length_c   1.000
_cell.angle_alpha   90.00
_cell.angle_beta   90.00
_cell.angle_gamma   90.00
#
_symmetry.space_group_name_H-M   'P 1'
#
loop_
_entity.id
_entity.type
_entity.pdbx_description
1 polymer ?
#
loop_
_entity_poly.entity_id
_entity_poly.type
_entity_poly.pdbx_seq_one_letter_code
_entity_poly.pdbx_strand_id
1 'polypeptide(L)'
;MRILLVLILLSAQLAYAQADFNVFEASIADLQQALSGGHVTSVQLVNQYIERIEAFDRAGPELNSVIRVNPDAVRIARALDTERQTRGARSPLHGVPILVKDNYNVPGMPTTGGSVALANFMPNAPASQIERLIDAGAIVLAKTNLHEFAYGITTVGSIFGRTRNPYDPRRVPGGSSGGTGAAVAASFGAVGLGSDTCGSIRIPAAFNNLVGLRPTKGLSSIHGILPLAHTQDVGGPLARSAEDLAIVLDIVSGFDPADPATELMGGRPALQFRETLGTVAPGSLRLGKLTRYFSTAADPVTAEIDAALEWFAEQGAEIVELEVPNMDALLRDSDVLSIEFPPDLERYLATFGAEEISSLEEVIERGLFHQGVSGVLRYSASLNVSDSDYQSRLSMRSELRAAIERALSENDLDGLVYPTIGQLPVRLGEPQTGDPATGANCTLSANSGLPAISFPAGFTDDGLPVGIEILGSMLSDAELLAIADSYEKANSIRRPPAVTPAIVQGVLPQVLSRVIEFNEGNVQFEGVMEIDLLKNEMRYSLAVAPDSKAIYAVTLVRAPAQGAGQVQPAMVNLLPPQRSDVSGEFYLTARFREALNADELALRVFAEGLDPSGSVLPLPN
;
A
#
# COMPACT_ATOMS: atom_id res chain seq x y z
N MET A 1 39.10 44.78 -3.82
CA MET A 1 38.97 43.48 -4.54
C MET A 1 39.07 42.25 -3.63
N ARG A 2 39.91 42.24 -2.56
CA ARG A 2 40.01 41.09 -1.63
C ARG A 2 38.80 40.89 -0.69
N ILE A 3 38.04 41.93 -0.37
CA ILE A 3 36.84 41.84 0.52
C ILE A 3 35.60 41.34 -0.24
N LEU A 4 35.52 41.60 -1.55
CA LEU A 4 34.40 41.16 -2.39
C LEU A 4 34.47 39.66 -2.71
N LEU A 5 35.68 39.08 -2.80
CA LEU A 5 35.86 37.64 -3.01
C LEU A 5 35.48 36.81 -1.76
N VAL A 6 35.72 37.33 -0.55
CA VAL A 6 35.39 36.63 0.71
C VAL A 6 33.87 36.61 0.96
N LEU A 7 33.15 37.67 0.56
CA LEU A 7 31.69 37.71 0.64
C LEU A 7 31.00 36.80 -0.39
N ILE A 8 31.57 36.64 -1.59
CA ILE A 8 31.04 35.71 -2.61
C ILE A 8 31.32 34.25 -2.25
N LEU A 9 32.45 33.96 -1.57
CA LEU A 9 32.76 32.63 -1.05
C LEU A 9 31.90 32.26 0.18
N LEU A 10 31.54 33.22 1.05
CA LEU A 10 30.60 32.97 2.15
C LEU A 10 29.14 32.81 1.67
N SER A 11 28.71 33.54 0.64
CA SER A 11 27.36 33.38 0.07
C SER A 11 27.18 32.09 -0.74
N ALA A 12 28.26 31.52 -1.28
CA ALA A 12 28.23 30.23 -1.96
C ALA A 12 28.25 29.04 -0.98
N GLN A 13 28.86 29.19 0.20
CA GLN A 13 28.85 28.14 1.25
C GLN A 13 27.51 28.06 2.00
N LEU A 14 26.68 29.11 1.98
CA LEU A 14 25.32 29.08 2.54
C LEU A 14 24.28 28.48 1.58
N ALA A 15 24.65 28.14 0.34
CA ALA A 15 23.74 27.61 -0.68
C ALA A 15 23.93 26.11 -0.99
N TYR A 16 24.85 25.43 -0.33
CA TYR A 16 25.17 24.01 -0.57
C TYR A 16 25.46 23.19 0.70
N ALA A 17 24.94 23.61 1.85
CA ALA A 17 24.67 22.65 2.92
C ALA A 17 23.43 21.86 2.51
N GLN A 18 23.60 20.90 1.60
CA GLN A 18 22.59 19.90 1.32
C GLN A 18 22.30 19.21 2.65
N ALA A 19 21.10 19.39 3.17
CA ALA A 19 20.68 18.78 4.41
C ALA A 19 20.93 17.26 4.36
N ASP A 20 21.57 16.70 5.39
CA ASP A 20 21.78 15.25 5.57
C ASP A 20 20.45 14.48 5.74
N PHE A 21 19.30 15.16 5.73
CA PHE A 21 17.99 14.55 5.94
C PHE A 21 17.40 13.94 4.65
N ASN A 22 16.91 12.70 4.76
CA ASN A 22 16.24 11.96 3.69
C ASN A 22 14.80 11.61 4.08
N VAL A 23 13.84 11.85 3.17
CA VAL A 23 12.43 11.48 3.38
C VAL A 23 12.13 9.99 3.34
N PHE A 24 13.07 9.17 2.87
CA PHE A 24 12.90 7.71 2.79
C PHE A 24 12.68 7.09 4.18
N GLU A 25 11.53 6.43 4.35
CA GLU A 25 11.11 5.79 5.62
C GLU A 25 11.00 6.73 6.83
N ALA A 26 11.11 8.05 6.65
CA ALA A 26 10.92 9.01 7.73
C ALA A 26 9.46 9.00 8.23
N SER A 27 9.28 8.96 9.54
CA SER A 27 7.97 9.14 10.20
C SER A 27 7.57 10.62 10.21
N ILE A 28 6.30 10.92 10.49
CA ILE A 28 5.85 12.29 10.71
C ILE A 28 6.63 12.95 11.87
N ALA A 29 6.95 12.19 12.91
CA ALA A 29 7.76 12.67 14.03
C ALA A 29 9.18 13.06 13.59
N ASP A 30 9.85 12.23 12.79
CA ASP A 30 11.18 12.54 12.24
C ASP A 30 11.15 13.80 11.37
N LEU A 31 10.13 13.92 10.51
CA LEU A 31 9.93 15.09 9.66
C LEU A 31 9.74 16.36 10.50
N GLN A 32 8.90 16.30 11.54
CA GLN A 32 8.69 17.44 12.44
C GLN A 32 9.94 17.81 13.24
N GLN A 33 10.70 16.82 13.70
CA GLN A 33 11.97 17.06 14.39
C GLN A 33 12.97 17.76 13.46
N ALA A 34 13.12 17.28 12.22
CA ALA A 34 14.02 17.89 11.24
C ALA A 34 13.59 19.30 10.85
N LEU A 35 12.28 19.54 10.64
CA LEU A 35 11.72 20.87 10.35
C LEU A 35 11.93 21.84 11.51
N SER A 36 11.71 21.39 12.74
CA SER A 36 11.85 22.24 13.94
C SER A 36 13.32 22.52 14.28
N GLY A 37 14.21 21.57 14.00
CA GLY A 37 15.66 21.73 14.13
C GLY A 37 16.31 22.54 13.00
N GLY A 38 15.53 22.96 12.00
CA GLY A 38 16.05 23.68 10.82
C GLY A 38 16.98 22.84 9.95
N HIS A 39 16.94 21.51 10.08
CA HIS A 39 17.74 20.59 9.29
C HIS A 39 17.16 20.46 7.87
N VAL A 40 15.85 20.65 7.74
CA VAL A 40 15.14 20.64 6.45
C VAL A 40 14.01 21.68 6.49
N THR A 41 13.56 22.10 5.32
CA THR A 41 12.37 22.96 5.11
C THR A 41 11.27 22.15 4.43
N SER A 42 10.02 22.58 4.56
CA SER A 42 8.89 21.96 3.86
C SER A 42 9.07 22.01 2.34
N VAL A 43 9.67 23.08 1.80
CA VAL A 43 10.03 23.14 0.37
C VAL A 43 11.01 22.02 -0.01
N GLN A 44 12.03 21.76 0.81
CA GLN A 44 12.97 20.67 0.56
C GLN A 44 12.30 19.30 0.68
N LEU A 45 11.41 19.09 1.65
CA LEU A 45 10.64 17.84 1.77
C LEU A 45 9.77 17.59 0.52
N VAL A 46 9.03 18.61 0.05
CA VAL A 46 8.25 18.51 -1.19
C VAL A 46 9.12 18.12 -2.38
N ASN A 47 10.28 18.77 -2.54
CA ASN A 47 11.18 18.46 -3.65
C ASN A 47 11.74 17.04 -3.56
N GLN A 48 12.15 16.57 -2.38
CA GLN A 48 12.64 15.20 -2.21
C GLN A 48 11.56 14.16 -2.56
N TYR A 49 10.31 14.37 -2.16
CA TYR A 49 9.22 13.46 -2.56
C TYR A 49 8.94 13.51 -4.06
N ILE A 50 8.96 14.69 -4.69
CA ILE A 50 8.83 14.82 -6.15
C ILE A 50 9.95 14.08 -6.87
N GLU A 51 11.20 14.21 -6.43
CA GLU A 51 12.34 13.47 -6.98
C GLU A 51 12.14 11.96 -6.91
N ARG A 52 11.58 11.45 -5.80
CA ARG A 52 11.24 10.02 -5.67
C ARG A 52 10.12 9.61 -6.62
N ILE A 53 9.08 10.43 -6.78
CA ILE A 53 7.98 10.18 -7.73
C ILE A 53 8.55 10.09 -9.15
N GLU A 54 9.39 11.04 -9.57
CA GLU A 54 10.00 11.00 -10.90
C GLU A 54 10.92 9.77 -11.09
N ALA A 55 11.73 9.44 -10.08
CA ALA A 55 12.66 8.31 -10.16
C ALA A 55 11.98 6.94 -10.22
N PHE A 56 10.88 6.75 -9.48
CA PHE A 56 10.32 5.43 -9.22
C PHE A 56 8.85 5.26 -9.67
N ASP A 57 8.05 6.32 -9.68
CA ASP A 57 6.69 6.27 -10.19
C ASP A 57 6.65 6.37 -11.72
N ARG A 58 7.47 7.27 -12.27
CA ARG A 58 7.55 7.60 -13.71
C ARG A 58 8.61 6.82 -14.46
N ALA A 59 9.71 6.53 -13.80
CA ALA A 59 10.84 5.76 -14.33
C ALA A 59 11.09 4.51 -13.45
N GLY A 60 12.26 3.88 -13.57
CA GLY A 60 12.65 2.74 -12.73
C GLY A 60 11.61 1.60 -12.78
N PRO A 61 10.97 1.24 -11.65
CA PRO A 61 9.90 0.24 -11.60
C PRO A 61 8.58 0.67 -12.25
N GLU A 62 8.41 1.96 -12.59
CA GLU A 62 7.21 2.57 -13.17
C GLU A 62 5.94 2.22 -12.38
N LEU A 63 5.93 2.53 -11.08
CA LEU A 63 4.83 2.14 -10.19
C LEU A 63 3.47 2.69 -10.64
N ASN A 64 3.47 3.87 -11.28
CA ASN A 64 2.26 4.50 -11.81
C ASN A 64 1.14 4.62 -10.77
N SER A 65 1.53 5.07 -9.58
CA SER A 65 0.73 5.21 -8.36
C SER A 65 0.25 6.65 -8.14
N VAL A 66 0.85 7.64 -8.81
CA VAL A 66 0.48 9.05 -8.70
C VAL A 66 -0.19 9.52 -9.99
N ILE A 67 -1.46 9.96 -9.93
CA ILE A 67 -2.14 10.57 -11.08
C ILE A 67 -1.56 11.95 -11.37
N ARG A 68 -1.35 12.78 -10.35
CA ARG A 68 -0.92 14.17 -10.53
C ARG A 68 -0.25 14.75 -9.29
N VAL A 69 0.89 15.39 -9.46
CA VAL A 69 1.50 16.24 -8.43
C VAL A 69 0.77 17.58 -8.36
N ASN A 70 0.50 18.08 -7.16
CA ASN A 70 -0.12 19.37 -6.93
C ASN A 70 0.81 20.49 -7.45
N PRO A 71 0.39 21.27 -8.47
CA PRO A 71 1.24 22.32 -9.04
C PRO A 71 1.57 23.43 -8.03
N ASP A 72 0.77 23.57 -6.98
CA ASP A 72 0.97 24.56 -5.92
C ASP A 72 1.77 24.04 -4.71
N ALA A 73 2.18 22.77 -4.68
CA ALA A 73 2.80 22.16 -3.50
C ALA A 73 4.01 22.96 -2.97
N VAL A 74 4.91 23.40 -3.86
CA VAL A 74 6.10 24.19 -3.49
C VAL A 74 5.72 25.58 -2.95
N ARG A 75 4.69 26.21 -3.55
CA ARG A 75 4.19 27.52 -3.11
C ARG A 75 3.57 27.42 -1.71
N ILE A 76 2.76 26.38 -1.48
CA ILE A 76 2.14 26.09 -0.17
C ILE A 76 3.22 25.79 0.86
N ALA A 77 4.20 24.95 0.52
CA ALA A 77 5.31 24.60 1.41
C ALA A 77 6.08 25.85 1.89
N ARG A 78 6.39 26.77 0.97
CA ARG A 78 7.09 28.02 1.31
C ARG A 78 6.28 28.91 2.27
N ALA A 79 4.97 28.94 2.10
CA ALA A 79 4.09 29.68 3.01
C ALA A 79 4.09 29.06 4.41
N LEU A 80 4.05 27.73 4.51
CA LEU A 80 4.09 26.99 5.78
C LEU A 80 5.47 27.07 6.47
N ASP A 81 6.56 27.12 5.71
CA ASP A 81 7.90 27.41 6.24
C ASP A 81 7.95 28.81 6.89
N THR A 82 7.40 29.82 6.20
CA THR A 82 7.31 31.19 6.73
C THR A 82 6.43 31.25 7.96
N GLU A 83 5.30 30.55 7.95
CA GLU A 83 4.41 30.46 9.10
C GLU A 83 5.07 29.79 10.30
N ARG A 84 5.79 28.69 10.09
CA ARG A 84 6.56 28.01 11.16
C ARG A 84 7.52 28.97 11.85
N GLN A 85 8.24 29.78 11.07
CA GLN A 85 9.20 30.76 11.60
C GLN A 85 8.54 31.91 12.37
N THR A 86 7.32 32.31 11.98
CA THR A 86 6.68 33.53 12.51
C THR A 86 5.61 33.26 13.56
N ARG A 87 4.98 32.09 13.53
CA ARG A 87 3.83 31.71 14.39
C ARG A 87 3.98 30.34 15.04
N GLY A 88 4.94 29.52 14.60
CA GLY A 88 5.08 28.13 15.03
C GLY A 88 4.26 27.16 14.17
N ALA A 89 4.39 25.87 14.47
CA ALA A 89 3.65 24.80 13.81
C ALA A 89 2.20 24.74 14.32
N ARG A 90 1.24 24.54 13.40
CA ARG A 90 -0.19 24.38 13.76
C ARG A 90 -0.49 23.03 14.41
N SER A 91 0.19 21.98 13.96
CA SER A 91 -0.03 20.59 14.36
C SER A 91 1.20 19.73 14.00
N PRO A 92 1.20 18.43 14.34
CA PRO A 92 2.21 17.49 13.85
C PRO A 92 2.28 17.36 12.31
N LEU A 93 1.25 17.79 11.58
CA LEU A 93 1.26 17.81 10.11
C LEU A 93 1.74 19.13 9.49
N HIS A 94 2.07 20.14 10.30
CA HIS A 94 2.47 21.45 9.77
C HIS A 94 3.67 21.33 8.83
N GLY A 95 3.48 21.63 7.55
CA GLY A 95 4.53 21.53 6.54
C GLY A 95 4.90 20.12 6.09
N VAL A 96 4.07 19.10 6.41
CA VAL A 96 4.28 17.70 6.05
C VAL A 96 3.58 17.36 4.72
N PRO A 97 4.28 16.85 3.71
CA PRO A 97 3.68 16.39 2.46
C PRO A 97 2.90 15.07 2.61
N ILE A 98 1.63 15.07 2.19
CA ILE A 98 0.71 13.93 2.23
C ILE A 98 0.17 13.60 0.83
N LEU A 99 -0.29 12.36 0.65
CA LEU A 99 -0.89 11.87 -0.58
C LEU A 99 -2.40 11.70 -0.41
N VAL A 100 -3.16 11.90 -1.48
CA VAL A 100 -4.63 11.87 -1.41
C VAL A 100 -5.19 11.09 -2.59
N LYS A 101 -6.00 10.05 -2.34
CA LYS A 101 -6.68 9.30 -3.40
C LYS A 101 -7.52 10.23 -4.30
N ASP A 102 -7.53 9.96 -5.61
CA ASP A 102 -8.19 10.83 -6.59
C ASP A 102 -9.73 10.78 -6.61
N ASN A 103 -10.35 10.23 -5.56
CA ASN A 103 -11.76 10.42 -5.28
C ASN A 103 -12.03 11.46 -4.19
N TYR A 104 -11.01 12.10 -3.61
CA TYR A 104 -11.21 13.23 -2.70
C TYR A 104 -11.15 14.56 -3.44
N ASN A 105 -12.09 15.46 -3.12
CA ASN A 105 -12.02 16.85 -3.54
C ASN A 105 -10.87 17.58 -2.85
N VAL A 106 -9.94 18.07 -3.66
CA VAL A 106 -8.78 18.85 -3.22
C VAL A 106 -8.84 20.22 -3.91
N PRO A 107 -8.73 21.33 -3.18
CA PRO A 107 -8.76 22.67 -3.77
C PRO A 107 -7.76 22.83 -4.91
N GLY A 108 -8.22 23.36 -6.05
CA GLY A 108 -7.36 23.64 -7.21
C GLY A 108 -6.86 22.40 -7.96
N MET A 109 -7.39 21.20 -7.66
CA MET A 109 -7.05 19.96 -8.37
C MET A 109 -8.31 19.23 -8.86
N PRO A 110 -8.26 18.53 -10.00
CA PRO A 110 -9.35 17.68 -10.43
C PRO A 110 -9.61 16.52 -9.46
N THR A 111 -10.84 16.00 -9.46
CA THR A 111 -11.22 14.74 -8.83
C THR A 111 -11.80 13.83 -9.89
N THR A 112 -11.02 12.87 -10.40
CA THR A 112 -11.43 12.13 -11.61
C THR A 112 -12.05 10.77 -11.29
N GLY A 113 -11.91 10.28 -10.04
CA GLY A 113 -12.26 8.89 -9.72
C GLY A 113 -11.47 7.87 -10.53
N GLY A 114 -10.34 8.25 -11.14
CA GLY A 114 -9.56 7.41 -12.05
C GLY A 114 -10.16 7.28 -13.45
N SER A 115 -11.19 8.07 -13.76
CA SER A 115 -11.97 7.97 -15.00
C SER A 115 -11.70 9.12 -15.97
N VAL A 116 -11.62 8.81 -17.27
CA VAL A 116 -11.59 9.82 -18.33
C VAL A 116 -12.89 10.62 -18.40
N ALA A 117 -14.02 10.08 -17.90
CA ALA A 117 -15.28 10.80 -17.82
C ALA A 117 -15.19 12.08 -17.00
N LEU A 118 -14.34 12.08 -15.97
CA LEU A 118 -14.18 13.19 -15.03
C LEU A 118 -12.78 13.81 -15.11
N ALA A 119 -12.06 13.64 -16.22
CA ALA A 119 -10.68 14.10 -16.38
C ALA A 119 -10.50 15.62 -16.16
N ASN A 120 -11.54 16.39 -16.48
CA ASN A 120 -11.57 17.85 -16.31
C ASN A 120 -12.45 18.31 -15.13
N PHE A 121 -13.01 17.38 -14.34
CA PHE A 121 -13.93 17.74 -13.27
C PHE A 121 -13.19 18.44 -12.13
N MET A 122 -13.47 19.74 -11.98
CA MET A 122 -12.96 20.60 -10.93
C MET A 122 -14.07 20.84 -9.89
N PRO A 123 -14.03 20.17 -8.73
CA PRO A 123 -15.06 20.35 -7.72
C PRO A 123 -15.05 21.77 -7.14
N ASN A 124 -16.22 22.32 -6.87
CA ASN A 124 -16.40 23.67 -6.35
C ASN A 124 -16.14 23.82 -4.83
N ALA A 125 -15.95 22.72 -4.11
CA ALA A 125 -15.67 22.68 -2.67
C ALA A 125 -14.77 21.48 -2.31
N PRO A 126 -13.90 21.60 -1.29
CA PRO A 126 -13.04 20.51 -0.83
C PRO A 126 -13.83 19.41 -0.12
N ALA A 127 -13.20 18.25 0.05
CA ALA A 127 -13.67 17.24 0.99
C ALA A 127 -13.39 17.69 2.43
N SER A 128 -14.31 17.43 3.35
CA SER A 128 -14.19 17.89 4.75
C SER A 128 -12.92 17.37 5.44
N GLN A 129 -12.51 16.12 5.15
CA GLN A 129 -11.24 15.59 5.67
C GLN A 129 -10.03 16.35 5.13
N ILE A 130 -10.05 16.77 3.86
CA ILE A 130 -8.96 17.51 3.23
C ILE A 130 -8.88 18.93 3.79
N GLU A 131 -10.02 19.57 4.03
CA GLU A 131 -10.06 20.87 4.70
C GLU A 131 -9.41 20.81 6.09
N ARG A 132 -9.79 19.83 6.92
CA ARG A 132 -9.18 19.62 8.25
C ARG A 132 -7.67 19.40 8.18
N LEU A 133 -7.19 18.65 7.19
CA LEU A 133 -5.76 18.39 7.00
C LEU A 133 -5.00 19.64 6.55
N ILE A 134 -5.57 20.44 5.64
CA ILE A 134 -4.99 21.72 5.19
C ILE A 134 -4.96 22.71 6.36
N ASP A 135 -6.01 22.77 7.16
CA ASP A 135 -6.08 23.62 8.36
C ASP A 135 -5.03 23.23 9.38
N ALA A 136 -4.80 21.93 9.58
CA ALA A 136 -3.71 21.38 10.38
C ALA A 136 -2.31 21.66 9.81
N GLY A 137 -2.22 22.22 8.61
CA GLY A 137 -0.97 22.62 7.95
C GLY A 137 -0.35 21.52 7.08
N ALA A 138 -1.07 20.46 6.73
CA ALA A 138 -0.59 19.45 5.79
C ALA A 138 -0.46 20.02 4.37
N ILE A 139 0.49 19.50 3.59
CA ILE A 139 0.65 19.83 2.18
C ILE A 139 0.11 18.66 1.37
N VAL A 140 -1.01 18.84 0.68
CA VAL A 140 -1.47 17.84 -0.30
C VAL A 140 -0.50 17.85 -1.48
N LEU A 141 0.40 16.88 -1.52
CA LEU A 141 1.48 16.79 -2.50
C LEU A 141 0.97 16.30 -3.85
N ALA A 142 0.12 15.28 -3.85
CA ALA A 142 -0.30 14.63 -5.08
C ALA A 142 -1.62 13.88 -4.92
N LYS A 143 -2.33 13.70 -6.05
CA LYS A 143 -3.45 12.77 -6.17
C LYS A 143 -2.94 11.39 -6.58
N THR A 144 -3.32 10.35 -5.85
CA THR A 144 -2.91 8.96 -6.11
C THR A 144 -3.93 8.22 -6.96
N ASN A 145 -3.45 7.27 -7.74
CA ASN A 145 -4.27 6.42 -8.60
C ASN A 145 -5.19 5.50 -7.78
N LEU A 146 -6.28 5.08 -8.40
CA LEU A 146 -7.25 4.18 -7.82
C LEU A 146 -7.81 3.22 -8.86
N HIS A 147 -8.47 2.16 -8.40
CA HIS A 147 -9.38 1.43 -9.28
C HIS A 147 -10.54 2.34 -9.65
N GLU A 148 -10.85 2.45 -10.94
CA GLU A 148 -11.80 3.43 -11.46
C GLU A 148 -13.15 3.38 -10.74
N PHE A 149 -13.66 4.55 -10.35
CA PHE A 149 -14.85 4.75 -9.51
C PHE A 149 -14.82 4.00 -8.17
N ALA A 150 -13.63 3.68 -7.66
CA ALA A 150 -13.43 2.84 -6.49
C ALA A 150 -14.01 1.41 -6.60
N TYR A 151 -14.36 0.95 -7.82
CA TYR A 151 -15.21 -0.22 -8.04
C TYR A 151 -14.44 -1.55 -8.22
N GLY A 152 -13.26 -1.67 -7.61
CA GLY A 152 -12.46 -2.89 -7.69
C GLY A 152 -11.14 -2.82 -6.95
N ILE A 153 -10.41 -3.95 -6.92
CA ILE A 153 -9.27 -4.14 -6.01
C ILE A 153 -7.93 -4.40 -6.71
N THR A 154 -7.83 -4.09 -8.01
CA THR A 154 -6.58 -4.26 -8.79
C THR A 154 -5.92 -2.94 -9.22
N THR A 155 -6.55 -1.80 -8.89
CA THR A 155 -6.09 -0.44 -9.25
C THR A 155 -5.79 -0.27 -10.73
N VAL A 156 -6.85 -0.32 -11.54
CA VAL A 156 -6.83 -0.02 -12.97
C VAL A 156 -7.92 1.01 -13.30
N GLY A 157 -7.61 1.96 -14.18
CA GLY A 157 -8.58 2.94 -14.65
C GLY A 157 -8.23 3.54 -16.00
N SER A 158 -9.18 4.23 -16.60
CA SER A 158 -9.10 4.74 -17.96
C SER A 158 -8.16 5.93 -18.12
N ILE A 159 -7.99 6.75 -17.08
CA ILE A 159 -7.17 7.97 -17.17
C ILE A 159 -5.68 7.69 -17.08
N PHE A 160 -5.29 6.76 -16.21
CA PHE A 160 -3.90 6.55 -15.82
C PHE A 160 -3.42 5.12 -15.97
N GLY A 161 -4.28 4.19 -16.38
CA GLY A 161 -3.93 2.79 -16.52
C GLY A 161 -3.81 2.08 -15.17
N ARG A 162 -2.81 1.21 -15.03
CA ARG A 162 -2.65 0.31 -13.88
C ARG A 162 -1.51 0.75 -12.96
N THR A 163 -1.70 0.63 -11.65
CA THR A 163 -0.61 0.75 -10.67
C THR A 163 0.08 -0.59 -10.44
N ARG A 164 1.38 -0.58 -10.16
CA ARG A 164 2.19 -1.76 -9.82
C ARG A 164 2.48 -1.83 -8.31
N ASN A 165 2.56 -3.04 -7.77
CA ASN A 165 2.98 -3.24 -6.37
C ASN A 165 4.49 -3.01 -6.22
N PRO A 166 4.97 -2.18 -5.28
CA PRO A 166 6.39 -1.93 -5.11
C PRO A 166 7.18 -3.14 -4.56
N TYR A 167 6.52 -4.12 -3.94
CA TYR A 167 7.19 -5.36 -3.48
C TYR A 167 7.44 -6.36 -4.62
N ASP A 168 6.57 -6.36 -5.64
CA ASP A 168 6.76 -7.07 -6.90
C ASP A 168 6.03 -6.30 -8.02
N PRO A 169 6.75 -5.51 -8.85
CA PRO A 169 6.15 -4.68 -9.89
C PRO A 169 5.35 -5.46 -10.95
N ARG A 170 5.39 -6.79 -10.96
CA ARG A 170 4.57 -7.64 -11.84
C ARG A 170 3.18 -7.93 -11.27
N ARG A 171 2.87 -7.46 -10.07
CA ARG A 171 1.62 -7.75 -9.32
C ARG A 171 0.79 -6.50 -9.03
N VAL A 172 -0.47 -6.72 -8.71
CA VAL A 172 -1.40 -5.66 -8.32
C VAL A 172 -1.08 -5.13 -6.90
N PRO A 173 -1.26 -3.83 -6.63
CA PRO A 173 -1.03 -3.23 -5.31
C PRO A 173 -2.27 -3.36 -4.39
N GLY A 174 -3.28 -4.11 -4.80
CA GLY A 174 -4.59 -4.12 -4.16
C GLY A 174 -5.44 -2.95 -4.68
N GLY A 175 -6.53 -2.66 -4.01
CA GLY A 175 -7.38 -1.53 -4.38
C GLY A 175 -8.66 -1.45 -3.56
N SER A 176 -9.49 -0.43 -3.79
CA SER A 176 -9.31 0.58 -4.83
C SER A 176 -8.27 1.65 -4.50
N SER A 177 -7.81 1.79 -3.25
CA SER A 177 -6.75 2.77 -2.87
C SER A 177 -5.33 2.25 -3.13
N GLY A 178 -5.11 1.43 -4.17
CA GLY A 178 -3.82 0.78 -4.41
C GLY A 178 -2.73 1.76 -4.85
N GLY A 179 -3.08 2.87 -5.51
CA GLY A 179 -2.13 3.95 -5.77
C GLY A 179 -1.66 4.60 -4.47
N THR A 180 -2.56 4.86 -3.52
CA THR A 180 -2.17 5.36 -2.18
C THR A 180 -1.26 4.36 -1.47
N GLY A 181 -1.63 3.07 -1.44
CA GLY A 181 -0.83 2.03 -0.81
C GLY A 181 0.58 1.92 -1.40
N ALA A 182 0.68 1.82 -2.73
CA ALA A 182 1.97 1.74 -3.42
C ALA A 182 2.84 2.99 -3.18
N ALA A 183 2.25 4.18 -3.25
CA ALA A 183 2.96 5.45 -3.10
C ALA A 183 3.48 5.66 -1.67
N VAL A 184 2.69 5.31 -0.64
CA VAL A 184 3.13 5.40 0.77
C VAL A 184 4.24 4.38 1.07
N ALA A 185 4.11 3.15 0.59
CA ALA A 185 5.13 2.11 0.76
C ALA A 185 6.44 2.46 0.06
N ALA A 186 6.36 3.16 -1.08
CA ALA A 186 7.51 3.68 -1.83
C ALA A 186 8.04 5.03 -1.30
N SER A 187 7.55 5.53 -0.16
CA SER A 187 7.95 6.82 0.42
C SER A 187 7.79 8.00 -0.57
N PHE A 188 6.65 8.11 -1.25
CA PHE A 188 6.29 9.28 -2.09
C PHE A 188 5.55 10.38 -1.31
N GLY A 189 5.24 10.12 -0.05
CA GLY A 189 4.72 11.07 0.91
C GLY A 189 4.77 10.47 2.32
N ALA A 190 4.57 11.30 3.34
CA ALA A 190 4.64 10.86 4.73
C ALA A 190 3.53 9.84 5.05
N VAL A 191 2.31 10.14 4.61
CA VAL A 191 1.10 9.34 4.80
C VAL A 191 0.17 9.56 3.61
N GLY A 192 -0.79 8.66 3.39
CA GLY A 192 -1.75 8.77 2.30
C GLY A 192 -3.19 8.60 2.77
N LEU A 193 -4.13 9.28 2.11
CA LEU A 193 -5.56 9.10 2.32
C LEU A 193 -6.14 8.15 1.27
N GLY A 194 -6.94 7.19 1.70
CA GLY A 194 -7.70 6.27 0.88
C GLY A 194 -9.16 6.22 1.32
N SER A 195 -10.00 5.51 0.56
CA SER A 195 -11.40 5.28 0.93
C SER A 195 -11.72 3.80 0.91
N ASP A 196 -12.69 3.38 1.71
CA ASP A 196 -13.10 1.99 1.86
C ASP A 196 -14.62 1.85 1.75
N THR A 197 -15.08 1.09 0.76
CA THR A 197 -16.47 0.62 0.64
C THR A 197 -16.55 -0.88 0.93
N CYS A 198 -15.58 -1.64 0.41
CA CYS A 198 -15.38 -3.06 0.65
C CYS A 198 -13.88 -3.36 0.51
N GLY A 199 -13.10 -3.11 1.55
CA GLY A 199 -11.68 -3.48 1.65
C GLY A 199 -10.71 -2.48 1.01
N SER A 200 -11.19 -1.35 0.51
CA SER A 200 -10.36 -0.44 -0.30
C SER A 200 -9.32 0.38 0.47
N ILE A 201 -9.28 0.36 1.80
CA ILE A 201 -8.14 0.80 2.62
C ILE A 201 -7.31 -0.41 3.07
N ARG A 202 -7.99 -1.45 3.53
CA ARG A 202 -7.38 -2.61 4.18
C ARG A 202 -6.59 -3.50 3.21
N ILE A 203 -7.12 -3.80 2.03
CA ILE A 203 -6.45 -4.63 1.03
C ILE A 203 -5.16 -3.95 0.51
N PRO A 204 -5.16 -2.66 0.12
CA PRO A 204 -3.91 -1.97 -0.17
C PRO A 204 -2.94 -1.93 1.01
N ALA A 205 -3.41 -1.82 2.25
CA ALA A 205 -2.52 -1.85 3.41
C ALA A 205 -1.79 -3.21 3.52
N ALA A 206 -2.55 -4.31 3.45
CA ALA A 206 -2.03 -5.67 3.48
C ALA A 206 -1.02 -5.94 2.36
N PHE A 207 -1.32 -5.53 1.12
CA PHE A 207 -0.47 -5.81 -0.04
C PHE A 207 0.78 -4.93 -0.15
N ASN A 208 0.86 -3.85 0.62
CA ASN A 208 1.96 -2.88 0.56
C ASN A 208 2.69 -2.72 1.91
N ASN A 209 2.51 -3.67 2.85
CA ASN A 209 3.17 -3.65 4.17
C ASN A 209 2.94 -2.33 4.94
N LEU A 210 1.68 -1.91 5.00
CA LEU A 210 1.23 -0.70 5.69
C LEU A 210 0.19 -1.04 6.76
N VAL A 211 -0.07 -0.06 7.62
CA VAL A 211 -1.22 -0.05 8.52
C VAL A 211 -2.34 0.74 7.86
N GLY A 212 -3.57 0.22 7.91
CA GLY A 212 -4.76 0.88 7.39
C GLY A 212 -5.99 0.58 8.24
N LEU A 213 -6.69 1.63 8.67
CA LEU A 213 -7.92 1.53 9.45
C LEU A 213 -9.11 1.88 8.55
N ARG A 214 -10.05 0.94 8.44
CA ARG A 214 -11.41 1.25 8.02
C ARG A 214 -12.16 1.70 9.28
N PRO A 215 -12.47 2.99 9.45
CA PRO A 215 -13.07 3.45 10.67
C PRO A 215 -14.53 3.01 10.80
N THR A 216 -15.06 3.11 12.01
CA THR A 216 -16.50 3.06 12.29
C THR A 216 -17.24 3.97 11.31
N LYS A 217 -18.32 3.48 10.69
CA LYS A 217 -19.12 4.31 9.79
C LYS A 217 -19.70 5.50 10.56
N GLY A 218 -19.32 6.71 10.14
CA GLY A 218 -19.71 7.96 10.79
C GLY A 218 -18.65 8.53 11.73
N LEU A 219 -17.50 7.88 11.93
CA LEU A 219 -16.41 8.47 12.72
C LEU A 219 -15.82 9.72 12.06
N SER A 220 -15.65 9.69 10.74
CA SER A 220 -15.13 10.79 9.93
C SER A 220 -16.04 11.02 8.72
N SER A 221 -16.10 12.28 8.28
CA SER A 221 -16.97 12.71 7.19
C SER A 221 -16.55 12.11 5.85
N ILE A 222 -17.53 11.73 5.02
CA ILE A 222 -17.32 11.41 3.60
C ILE A 222 -17.73 12.54 2.65
N HIS A 223 -18.11 13.71 3.16
CA HIS A 223 -18.47 14.84 2.31
C HIS A 223 -17.30 15.25 1.41
N GLY A 224 -17.58 15.39 0.10
CA GLY A 224 -16.58 15.69 -0.94
C GLY A 224 -15.68 14.52 -1.33
N ILE A 225 -15.99 13.30 -0.90
CA ILE A 225 -15.42 12.07 -1.46
C ILE A 225 -16.38 11.54 -2.53
N LEU A 226 -15.88 11.33 -3.76
CA LEU A 226 -16.64 10.71 -4.84
C LEU A 226 -17.04 9.28 -4.39
N PRO A 227 -18.36 9.01 -4.31
CA PRO A 227 -18.87 7.84 -3.60
C PRO A 227 -18.83 6.57 -4.44
N LEU A 228 -18.94 5.44 -3.75
CA LEU A 228 -19.38 4.17 -4.30
C LEU A 228 -20.71 3.73 -3.68
N ALA A 229 -20.84 3.83 -2.35
CA ALA A 229 -22.08 3.53 -1.64
C ALA A 229 -22.10 4.23 -0.27
N HIS A 230 -22.94 5.25 -0.10
CA HIS A 230 -22.94 6.11 1.09
C HIS A 230 -23.14 5.36 2.41
N THR A 231 -23.81 4.20 2.41
CA THR A 231 -24.02 3.39 3.63
C THR A 231 -22.79 2.58 4.05
N GLN A 232 -21.82 2.42 3.16
CA GLN A 232 -20.58 1.65 3.36
C GLN A 232 -19.34 2.53 3.34
N ASP A 233 -19.36 3.64 2.61
CA ASP A 233 -18.21 4.47 2.37
C ASP A 233 -17.66 5.10 3.65
N VAL A 234 -16.35 4.99 3.80
CA VAL A 234 -15.54 5.72 4.77
C VAL A 234 -14.26 6.21 4.12
N GLY A 235 -13.70 7.30 4.66
CA GLY A 235 -12.36 7.79 4.32
C GLY A 235 -11.39 7.55 5.47
N GLY A 236 -10.13 7.24 5.17
CA GLY A 236 -9.13 6.98 6.20
C GLY A 236 -7.69 6.91 5.69
N PRO A 237 -6.70 7.03 6.58
CA PRO A 237 -5.30 7.00 6.21
C PRO A 237 -4.76 5.59 5.94
N LEU A 238 -3.65 5.54 5.20
CA LEU A 238 -2.71 4.44 5.09
C LEU A 238 -1.33 4.97 5.46
N ALA A 239 -0.65 4.30 6.40
CA ALA A 239 0.62 4.76 6.96
C ALA A 239 1.63 3.62 7.11
N ARG A 240 2.92 3.97 7.21
CA ARG A 240 4.01 3.00 7.48
C ARG A 240 4.10 2.59 8.95
N SER A 241 3.44 3.34 9.85
CA SER A 241 3.41 3.06 11.29
C SER A 241 2.04 3.36 11.90
N ALA A 242 1.76 2.77 13.06
CA ALA A 242 0.56 3.06 13.83
C ALA A 242 0.54 4.53 14.33
N GLU A 243 1.70 5.09 14.68
CA GLU A 243 1.81 6.49 15.12
C GLU A 243 1.43 7.49 14.02
N ASP A 244 1.94 7.28 12.80
CA ASP A 244 1.62 8.15 11.66
C ASP A 244 0.12 8.07 11.30
N LEU A 245 -0.47 6.88 11.44
CA LEU A 245 -1.90 6.68 11.26
C LEU A 245 -2.71 7.45 12.30
N ALA A 246 -2.32 7.35 13.58
CA ALA A 246 -2.98 7.99 14.71
C ALA A 246 -3.00 9.53 14.57
N ILE A 247 -1.88 10.13 14.13
CA ILE A 247 -1.78 11.57 13.88
C ILE A 247 -2.85 12.05 12.89
N VAL A 248 -3.06 11.30 11.80
CA VAL A 248 -4.07 11.68 10.80
C VAL A 248 -5.48 11.45 11.34
N LEU A 249 -5.72 10.33 12.02
CA LEU A 249 -7.03 9.98 12.56
C LEU A 249 -7.53 11.00 13.61
N ASP A 250 -6.65 11.51 14.48
CA ASP A 250 -6.98 12.57 15.44
C ASP A 250 -7.42 13.88 14.75
N ILE A 251 -6.93 14.13 13.53
CA ILE A 251 -7.26 15.37 12.79
C ILE A 251 -8.55 15.21 12.00
N VAL A 252 -8.80 14.06 11.36
CA VAL A 252 -9.93 13.90 10.44
C VAL A 252 -11.22 13.41 11.11
N SER A 253 -11.14 12.82 12.29
CA SER A 253 -12.30 12.26 13.01
C SER A 253 -13.16 13.35 13.66
N GLY A 254 -14.47 13.12 13.74
CA GLY A 254 -15.43 13.98 14.45
C GLY A 254 -16.56 14.52 13.57
N PHE A 255 -17.56 15.09 14.24
CA PHE A 255 -18.81 15.59 13.66
C PHE A 255 -18.60 16.56 12.50
N ASP A 256 -19.40 16.41 11.45
CA ASP A 256 -19.50 17.29 10.30
C ASP A 256 -20.98 17.42 9.89
N PRO A 257 -21.59 18.61 9.97
CA PRO A 257 -22.99 18.80 9.58
C PRO A 257 -23.27 18.53 8.09
N ALA A 258 -22.24 18.47 7.23
CA ALA A 258 -22.39 18.14 5.83
C ALA A 258 -22.50 16.62 5.56
N ASP A 259 -22.27 15.78 6.58
CA ASP A 259 -22.42 14.33 6.53
C ASP A 259 -23.26 13.82 7.73
N PRO A 260 -24.54 13.48 7.51
CA PRO A 260 -25.43 12.99 8.55
C PRO A 260 -24.92 11.75 9.30
N ALA A 261 -24.08 10.91 8.68
CA ALA A 261 -23.52 9.75 9.36
C ALA A 261 -22.64 10.15 10.56
N THR A 262 -22.07 11.36 10.54
CA THR A 262 -21.20 11.85 11.61
C THR A 262 -21.96 12.37 12.83
N GLU A 263 -23.29 12.44 12.80
CA GLU A 263 -24.12 12.66 13.99
C GLU A 263 -23.81 11.66 15.11
N LEU A 264 -23.29 10.47 14.75
CA LEU A 264 -22.72 9.51 15.69
C LEU A 264 -21.73 10.15 16.69
N MET A 265 -20.92 11.10 16.21
CA MET A 265 -19.93 11.83 17.01
C MET A 265 -20.50 13.12 17.64
N GLY A 266 -21.76 13.46 17.38
CA GLY A 266 -22.44 14.64 17.92
C GLY A 266 -22.50 14.59 19.45
N GLY A 267 -21.86 15.57 20.10
CA GLY A 267 -21.83 15.68 21.56
C GLY A 267 -20.94 14.65 22.27
N ARG A 268 -20.21 13.80 21.54
CA ARG A 268 -19.22 12.88 22.10
C ARG A 268 -17.83 13.54 22.15
N PRO A 269 -16.98 13.20 23.13
CA PRO A 269 -15.56 13.52 23.05
C PRO A 269 -14.92 12.91 21.80
N ALA A 270 -13.93 13.60 21.23
CA ALA A 270 -13.13 13.03 20.15
C ALA A 270 -12.34 11.82 20.67
N LEU A 271 -12.25 10.76 19.85
CA LEU A 271 -11.32 9.66 20.12
C LEU A 271 -9.88 10.21 20.13
N GLN A 272 -9.06 9.72 21.05
CA GLN A 272 -7.66 10.16 21.21
C GLN A 272 -6.71 9.05 20.71
N PHE A 273 -6.60 8.87 19.40
CA PHE A 273 -5.85 7.77 18.80
C PHE A 273 -4.40 7.73 19.26
N ARG A 274 -3.72 8.89 19.28
CA ARG A 274 -2.32 8.97 19.70
C ARG A 274 -2.12 8.67 21.18
N GLU A 275 -3.04 9.14 22.03
CA GLU A 275 -2.95 8.92 23.48
C GLU A 275 -3.24 7.46 23.84
N THR A 276 -4.05 6.77 23.04
CA THR A 276 -4.37 5.34 23.24
C THR A 276 -3.22 4.42 22.82
N LEU A 277 -2.26 4.86 22.00
CA LEU A 277 -1.10 4.04 21.63
C LEU A 277 -0.31 3.60 22.87
N GLY A 278 0.15 2.35 22.88
CA GLY A 278 0.84 1.75 24.01
C GLY A 278 0.02 1.53 25.29
N THR A 279 -1.29 1.82 25.29
CA THR A 279 -2.16 1.55 26.46
C THR A 279 -2.63 0.10 26.53
N VAL A 280 -2.63 -0.61 25.39
CA VAL A 280 -3.01 -2.02 25.30
C VAL A 280 -1.82 -2.92 25.60
N ALA A 281 -1.97 -3.79 26.61
CA ALA A 281 -1.02 -4.86 26.88
C ALA A 281 -1.44 -6.13 26.11
N PRO A 282 -0.59 -6.68 25.22
CA PRO A 282 -0.96 -7.85 24.42
C PRO A 282 -1.46 -9.04 25.25
N GLY A 283 -0.84 -9.30 26.39
CA GLY A 283 -1.23 -10.39 27.29
C GLY A 283 -2.57 -10.23 28.02
N SER A 284 -3.25 -9.10 27.86
CA SER A 284 -4.61 -8.88 28.39
C SER A 284 -5.71 -9.15 27.36
N LEU A 285 -5.33 -9.39 26.10
CA LEU A 285 -6.28 -9.48 24.99
C LEU A 285 -6.98 -10.83 24.95
N ARG A 286 -8.24 -10.81 24.53
CA ARG A 286 -9.04 -11.96 24.12
C ARG A 286 -9.44 -11.77 22.67
N LEU A 287 -8.81 -12.50 21.77
CA LEU A 287 -8.97 -12.35 20.32
C LEU A 287 -9.74 -13.52 19.74
N GLY A 288 -10.82 -13.21 19.02
CA GLY A 288 -11.68 -14.20 18.39
C GLY A 288 -11.22 -14.57 16.98
N LYS A 289 -10.66 -15.75 16.75
CA LYS A 289 -10.31 -16.25 15.41
C LYS A 289 -11.58 -16.71 14.67
N LEU A 290 -11.98 -15.99 13.62
CA LEU A 290 -13.10 -16.37 12.75
C LEU A 290 -12.67 -17.50 11.80
N THR A 291 -12.78 -18.75 12.24
CA THR A 291 -12.26 -19.97 11.58
C THR A 291 -12.67 -20.06 10.11
N ARG A 292 -13.88 -19.63 9.77
CA ARG A 292 -14.45 -19.69 8.42
C ARG A 292 -13.67 -18.91 7.35
N TYR A 293 -12.83 -17.96 7.73
CA TYR A 293 -11.98 -17.19 6.79
C TYR A 293 -10.58 -17.78 6.61
N PHE A 294 -10.24 -18.79 7.40
CA PHE A 294 -8.94 -19.45 7.32
C PHE A 294 -9.03 -20.66 6.40
N SER A 295 -8.01 -20.83 5.57
CA SER A 295 -7.88 -22.02 4.73
C SER A 295 -7.65 -23.24 5.62
N THR A 296 -8.26 -24.37 5.25
CA THR A 296 -7.93 -25.67 5.85
C THR A 296 -6.65 -26.27 5.27
N ALA A 297 -6.18 -25.76 4.13
CA ALA A 297 -4.90 -26.11 3.54
C ALA A 297 -3.81 -25.14 4.02
N ALA A 298 -2.60 -25.65 4.24
CA ALA A 298 -1.44 -24.81 4.52
C ALA A 298 -1.16 -23.91 3.31
N ASP A 299 -1.44 -22.62 3.45
CA ASP A 299 -1.14 -21.60 2.45
C ASP A 299 -0.29 -20.47 3.07
N PRO A 300 0.51 -19.76 2.25
CA PRO A 300 1.42 -18.73 2.74
C PRO A 300 0.75 -17.56 3.47
N VAL A 301 -0.53 -17.26 3.23
CA VAL A 301 -1.25 -16.19 3.93
C VAL A 301 -1.64 -16.65 5.32
N THR A 302 -2.29 -17.82 5.41
CA THR A 302 -2.69 -18.40 6.70
C THR A 302 -1.49 -18.63 7.62
N ALA A 303 -0.36 -19.09 7.07
CA ALA A 303 0.86 -19.34 7.85
C ALA A 303 1.39 -18.08 8.57
N GLU A 304 1.48 -16.94 7.88
CA GLU A 304 1.96 -15.69 8.48
C GLU A 304 0.98 -15.14 9.54
N ILE A 305 -0.32 -15.32 9.33
CA ILE A 305 -1.34 -14.87 10.30
C ILE A 305 -1.35 -15.78 11.53
N ASP A 306 -1.22 -17.09 11.36
CA ASP A 306 -1.12 -18.03 12.46
C ASP A 306 0.15 -17.76 13.29
N ALA A 307 1.28 -17.41 12.66
CA ALA A 307 2.47 -16.96 13.37
C ALA A 307 2.25 -15.67 14.18
N ALA A 308 1.50 -14.71 13.64
CA ALA A 308 1.12 -13.50 14.37
C ALA A 308 0.20 -13.82 15.58
N LEU A 309 -0.77 -14.71 15.42
CA LEU A 309 -1.65 -15.17 16.50
C LEU A 309 -0.90 -15.98 17.56
N GLU A 310 0.06 -16.80 17.16
CA GLU A 310 0.97 -17.53 18.07
C GLU A 310 1.78 -16.54 18.91
N TRP A 311 2.33 -15.48 18.31
CA TRP A 311 3.00 -14.42 19.06
C TRP A 311 2.07 -13.76 20.09
N PHE A 312 0.82 -13.43 19.73
CA PHE A 312 -0.14 -12.87 20.68
C PHE A 312 -0.40 -13.85 21.85
N ALA A 313 -0.57 -15.14 21.55
CA ALA A 313 -0.73 -16.17 22.57
C ALA A 313 0.50 -16.30 23.48
N GLU A 314 1.71 -16.22 22.93
CA GLU A 314 2.97 -16.21 23.70
C GLU A 314 3.09 -14.99 24.62
N GLN A 315 2.54 -13.84 24.22
CA GLN A 315 2.43 -12.66 25.11
C GLN A 315 1.36 -12.81 26.20
N GLY A 316 0.54 -13.87 26.14
CA GLY A 316 -0.51 -14.18 27.11
C GLY A 316 -1.94 -13.91 26.63
N ALA A 317 -2.14 -13.46 25.39
CA ALA A 317 -3.48 -13.27 24.84
C ALA A 317 -4.23 -14.60 24.74
N GLU A 318 -5.54 -14.59 24.97
CA GLU A 318 -6.38 -15.75 24.70
C GLU A 318 -6.88 -15.72 23.26
N ILE A 319 -6.60 -16.76 22.49
CA ILE A 319 -7.13 -16.93 21.13
C ILE A 319 -8.34 -17.87 21.19
N VAL A 320 -9.53 -17.34 20.91
CA VAL A 320 -10.79 -18.08 20.95
C VAL A 320 -11.23 -18.37 19.52
N GLU A 321 -11.34 -19.63 19.14
CA GLU A 321 -11.94 -19.99 17.85
C GLU A 321 -13.46 -19.80 17.90
N LEU A 322 -14.04 -19.10 16.93
CA LEU A 322 -15.48 -18.89 16.88
C LEU A 322 -16.07 -18.91 15.47
N GLU A 323 -17.37 -19.15 15.43
CA GLU A 323 -18.22 -18.93 14.27
C GLU A 323 -19.38 -18.01 14.67
N VAL A 324 -19.72 -17.06 13.80
CA VAL A 324 -20.88 -16.18 13.99
C VAL A 324 -22.11 -16.84 13.33
N PRO A 325 -23.18 -17.15 14.09
CA PRO A 325 -24.36 -17.80 13.53
C PRO A 325 -24.99 -17.01 12.37
N ASN A 326 -25.42 -17.70 11.32
CA ASN A 326 -26.08 -17.15 10.13
C ASN A 326 -25.29 -16.08 9.36
N MET A 327 -23.99 -15.93 9.61
CA MET A 327 -23.18 -14.86 9.03
C MET A 327 -23.20 -14.85 7.49
N ASP A 328 -23.18 -16.01 6.82
CA ASP A 328 -23.20 -16.07 5.35
C ASP A 328 -24.48 -15.51 4.74
N ALA A 329 -25.64 -15.82 5.36
CA ALA A 329 -26.91 -15.28 4.92
C ALA A 329 -26.97 -13.76 5.14
N LEU A 330 -26.57 -13.32 6.33
CA LEU A 330 -26.52 -11.90 6.69
C LEU A 330 -25.60 -11.11 5.74
N LEU A 331 -24.43 -11.64 5.38
CA LEU A 331 -23.51 -10.97 4.46
C LEU A 331 -24.05 -10.91 3.03
N ARG A 332 -24.62 -12.01 2.53
CA ARG A 332 -25.22 -12.07 1.19
C ARG A 332 -26.39 -11.10 1.05
N ASP A 333 -27.23 -11.02 2.08
CA ASP A 333 -28.50 -10.30 2.01
C ASP A 333 -28.39 -8.83 2.48
N SER A 334 -27.18 -8.34 2.77
CA SER A 334 -26.89 -6.97 3.26
C SER A 334 -26.15 -6.06 2.27
N ASP A 335 -25.87 -6.55 1.06
CA ASP A 335 -25.17 -5.79 0.02
C ASP A 335 -26.09 -4.79 -0.69
N VAL A 336 -25.67 -3.52 -0.68
CA VAL A 336 -26.38 -2.38 -1.28
C VAL A 336 -25.50 -1.59 -2.26
N LEU A 337 -24.25 -2.00 -2.44
CA LEU A 337 -23.23 -1.21 -3.14
C LEU A 337 -23.65 -0.86 -4.57
N SER A 338 -24.06 -1.86 -5.35
CA SER A 338 -24.43 -1.67 -6.76
C SER A 338 -25.77 -0.94 -6.93
N ILE A 339 -26.58 -0.87 -5.85
CA ILE A 339 -27.87 -0.16 -5.83
C ILE A 339 -27.62 1.33 -5.58
N GLU A 340 -26.72 1.65 -4.64
CA GLU A 340 -26.45 3.01 -4.20
C GLU A 340 -25.53 3.77 -5.18
N PHE A 341 -24.66 3.09 -5.92
CA PHE A 341 -23.66 3.75 -6.77
C PHE A 341 -24.24 4.76 -7.78
N PRO A 342 -25.21 4.40 -8.66
CA PRO A 342 -25.73 5.36 -9.64
C PRO A 342 -26.32 6.64 -8.99
N PRO A 343 -27.29 6.57 -8.04
CA PRO A 343 -27.87 7.78 -7.47
C PRO A 343 -26.88 8.55 -6.59
N ASP A 344 -25.89 7.90 -5.97
CA ASP A 344 -24.87 8.58 -5.19
C ASP A 344 -23.88 9.35 -6.07
N LEU A 345 -23.45 8.76 -7.19
CA LEU A 345 -22.62 9.44 -8.18
C LEU A 345 -23.33 10.67 -8.73
N GLU A 346 -24.58 10.54 -9.16
CA GLU A 346 -25.40 11.64 -9.69
C GLU A 346 -25.54 12.78 -8.67
N ARG A 347 -25.86 12.45 -7.42
CA ARG A 347 -25.97 13.44 -6.33
C ARG A 347 -24.65 14.16 -6.09
N TYR A 348 -23.54 13.43 -6.08
CA TYR A 348 -22.21 14.00 -5.91
C TYR A 348 -21.87 14.97 -7.06
N LEU A 349 -22.06 14.54 -8.31
CA LEU A 349 -21.81 15.37 -9.49
C LEU A 349 -22.63 16.66 -9.46
N ALA A 350 -23.92 16.57 -9.14
CA ALA A 350 -24.78 17.74 -9.00
C ALA A 350 -24.35 18.67 -7.85
N THR A 351 -23.95 18.10 -6.70
CA THR A 351 -23.54 18.87 -5.51
C THR A 351 -22.26 19.67 -5.76
N PHE A 352 -21.29 19.06 -6.43
CA PHE A 352 -19.95 19.64 -6.62
C PHE A 352 -19.75 20.30 -7.99
N GLY A 353 -20.82 20.48 -8.76
CA GLY A 353 -20.84 21.32 -9.96
C GLY A 353 -20.24 20.67 -11.21
N ALA A 354 -20.43 19.36 -11.41
CA ALA A 354 -20.04 18.71 -12.65
C ALA A 354 -20.99 19.12 -13.78
N GLU A 355 -20.43 19.65 -14.88
CA GLU A 355 -21.21 20.10 -16.05
C GLU A 355 -21.07 19.15 -17.25
N GLU A 356 -19.95 18.42 -17.37
CA GLU A 356 -19.61 17.61 -18.56
C GLU A 356 -20.19 16.18 -18.55
N ILE A 357 -20.50 15.66 -17.36
CA ILE A 357 -21.08 14.34 -17.11
C ILE A 357 -22.06 14.50 -15.95
N SER A 358 -23.27 13.98 -16.12
CA SER A 358 -24.34 14.12 -15.13
C SER A 358 -24.81 12.81 -14.50
N SER A 359 -24.55 11.67 -15.15
CA SER A 359 -25.04 10.36 -14.69
C SER A 359 -24.10 9.20 -15.07
N LEU A 360 -24.30 8.06 -14.40
CA LEU A 360 -23.62 6.82 -14.76
C LEU A 360 -24.01 6.34 -16.17
N GLU A 361 -25.27 6.53 -16.56
CA GLU A 361 -25.75 6.14 -17.89
C GLU A 361 -25.01 6.90 -19.00
N GLU A 362 -24.78 8.19 -18.82
CA GLU A 362 -24.01 9.00 -19.76
C GLU A 362 -22.55 8.51 -19.89
N VAL A 363 -21.91 8.13 -18.77
CA VAL A 363 -20.56 7.53 -18.78
C VAL A 363 -20.55 6.25 -19.63
N ILE A 364 -21.57 5.40 -19.46
CA ILE A 364 -21.69 4.11 -20.15
C ILE A 364 -21.97 4.30 -21.65
N GLU A 365 -22.92 5.17 -22.01
CA GLU A 365 -23.32 5.45 -23.40
C GLU A 365 -22.17 6.04 -24.22
N ARG A 366 -21.38 6.93 -23.61
CA ARG A 366 -20.22 7.56 -24.26
C ARG A 366 -18.97 6.69 -24.24
N GLY A 367 -18.99 5.55 -23.54
CA GLY A 367 -17.84 4.65 -23.43
C GLY A 367 -16.64 5.23 -22.68
N LEU A 368 -16.88 6.15 -21.75
CA LEU A 368 -15.84 6.92 -21.05
C LEU A 368 -15.35 6.20 -19.78
N PHE A 369 -14.99 4.93 -19.90
CA PHE A 369 -14.54 4.10 -18.78
C PHE A 369 -13.60 2.97 -19.24
N HIS A 370 -12.80 2.42 -18.33
CA HIS A 370 -11.91 1.29 -18.64
C HIS A 370 -12.69 -0.03 -18.70
N GLN A 371 -12.33 -0.93 -19.61
CA GLN A 371 -13.02 -2.22 -19.77
C GLN A 371 -13.06 -3.07 -18.49
N GLY A 372 -12.08 -2.90 -17.60
CA GLY A 372 -12.04 -3.56 -16.29
C GLY A 372 -13.21 -3.24 -15.36
N VAL A 373 -13.90 -2.11 -15.54
CA VAL A 373 -15.11 -1.74 -14.76
C VAL A 373 -16.41 -1.88 -15.56
N SER A 374 -16.34 -2.24 -16.85
CA SER A 374 -17.51 -2.35 -17.75
C SER A 374 -18.67 -3.17 -17.16
N GLY A 375 -18.34 -4.35 -16.62
CA GLY A 375 -19.34 -5.28 -16.08
C GLY A 375 -20.07 -4.70 -14.87
N VAL A 376 -19.34 -4.15 -13.90
CA VAL A 376 -19.91 -3.63 -12.65
C VAL A 376 -20.69 -2.32 -12.86
N LEU A 377 -20.23 -1.45 -13.75
CA LEU A 377 -20.95 -0.22 -14.10
C LEU A 377 -22.29 -0.55 -14.79
N ARG A 378 -22.28 -1.44 -15.79
CA ARG A 378 -23.50 -1.87 -16.50
C ARG A 378 -24.45 -2.62 -15.60
N TYR A 379 -23.93 -3.45 -14.71
CA TYR A 379 -24.75 -4.13 -13.70
C TYR A 379 -25.48 -3.12 -12.83
N SER A 380 -24.76 -2.16 -12.23
CA SER A 380 -25.34 -1.11 -11.39
C SER A 380 -26.39 -0.28 -12.11
N ALA A 381 -26.10 0.16 -13.33
CA ALA A 381 -27.05 0.93 -14.15
C ALA A 381 -28.32 0.13 -14.53
N SER A 382 -28.23 -1.21 -14.59
CA SER A 382 -29.36 -2.07 -14.95
C SER A 382 -30.21 -2.51 -13.74
N LEU A 383 -29.73 -2.29 -12.52
CA LEU A 383 -30.42 -2.73 -11.32
C LEU A 383 -31.69 -1.91 -11.10
N ASN A 384 -32.81 -2.61 -10.97
CA ASN A 384 -34.09 -2.03 -10.56
C ASN A 384 -34.56 -2.74 -9.29
N VAL A 385 -34.19 -2.15 -8.14
CA VAL A 385 -34.50 -2.70 -6.83
C VAL A 385 -35.64 -1.90 -6.20
N SER A 386 -36.68 -2.59 -5.74
CA SER A 386 -37.80 -1.94 -5.03
C SER A 386 -37.34 -1.33 -3.71
N ASP A 387 -37.96 -0.23 -3.28
CA ASP A 387 -37.71 0.38 -1.97
C ASP A 387 -37.80 -0.65 -0.83
N SER A 388 -38.76 -1.57 -0.89
CA SER A 388 -38.92 -2.64 0.12
C SER A 388 -37.74 -3.60 0.18
N ASP A 389 -37.15 -3.96 -0.97
CA ASP A 389 -35.95 -4.81 -1.00
C ASP A 389 -34.74 -4.03 -0.46
N TYR A 390 -34.55 -2.78 -0.89
CA TYR A 390 -33.49 -1.92 -0.37
C TYR A 390 -33.58 -1.78 1.17
N GLN A 391 -34.76 -1.46 1.71
CA GLN A 391 -34.97 -1.38 3.16
C GLN A 391 -34.74 -2.73 3.87
N SER A 392 -35.12 -3.85 3.24
CA SER A 392 -34.82 -5.18 3.78
C SER A 392 -33.31 -5.40 3.92
N ARG A 393 -32.51 -5.01 2.92
CA ARG A 393 -31.04 -5.12 2.99
C ARG A 393 -30.43 -4.21 4.06
N LEU A 394 -30.96 -3.00 4.23
CA LEU A 394 -30.55 -2.12 5.33
C LEU A 394 -30.86 -2.72 6.72
N SER A 395 -31.98 -3.45 6.85
CA SER A 395 -32.28 -4.23 8.05
C SER A 395 -31.26 -5.34 8.27
N MET A 396 -30.91 -6.11 7.23
CA MET A 396 -29.90 -7.18 7.30
C MET A 396 -28.52 -6.65 7.71
N ARG A 397 -28.14 -5.44 7.29
CA ARG A 397 -26.90 -4.77 7.76
C ARG A 397 -26.92 -4.53 9.27
N SER A 398 -28.06 -4.09 9.80
CA SER A 398 -28.25 -3.85 11.24
C SER A 398 -28.23 -5.18 12.02
N GLU A 399 -28.84 -6.23 11.49
CA GLU A 399 -28.81 -7.58 12.07
C GLU A 399 -27.41 -8.18 12.05
N LEU A 400 -26.65 -8.00 10.96
CA LEU A 400 -25.25 -8.40 10.88
C LEU A 400 -24.40 -7.71 11.96
N ARG A 401 -24.53 -6.38 12.11
CA ARG A 401 -23.84 -5.64 13.18
C ARG A 401 -24.18 -6.22 14.55
N ALA A 402 -25.47 -6.39 14.84
CA ALA A 402 -25.92 -6.92 16.13
C ALA A 402 -25.41 -8.35 16.39
N ALA A 403 -25.31 -9.19 15.36
CA ALA A 403 -24.75 -10.54 15.48
C ALA A 403 -23.25 -10.52 15.83
N ILE A 404 -22.48 -9.63 15.19
CA ILE A 404 -21.04 -9.47 15.45
C ILE A 404 -20.80 -8.89 16.85
N GLU A 405 -21.51 -7.82 17.22
CA GLU A 405 -21.39 -7.23 18.56
C GLU A 405 -21.80 -8.22 19.66
N ARG A 406 -22.83 -9.04 19.41
CA ARG A 406 -23.18 -10.13 20.31
C ARG A 406 -22.04 -11.13 20.45
N ALA A 407 -21.46 -11.58 19.34
CA ALA A 407 -20.34 -12.53 19.37
C ALA A 407 -19.12 -11.98 20.13
N LEU A 408 -18.80 -10.69 19.95
CA LEU A 408 -17.77 -9.99 20.73
C LEU A 408 -18.11 -9.99 22.23
N SER A 409 -19.32 -9.56 22.58
CA SER A 409 -19.73 -9.40 23.98
C SER A 409 -19.94 -10.72 24.74
N GLU A 410 -20.55 -11.75 24.13
CA GLU A 410 -20.84 -13.02 24.79
C GLU A 410 -19.58 -13.86 25.06
N ASN A 411 -18.49 -13.56 24.36
CA ASN A 411 -17.20 -14.25 24.51
C ASN A 411 -16.12 -13.35 25.16
N ASP A 412 -16.51 -12.15 25.63
CA ASP A 412 -15.62 -11.14 26.20
C ASP A 412 -14.39 -10.86 25.31
N LEU A 413 -14.61 -10.58 24.02
CA LEU A 413 -13.54 -10.40 23.03
C LEU A 413 -13.20 -8.92 22.80
N ASP A 414 -11.91 -8.62 22.66
CA ASP A 414 -11.39 -7.31 22.27
C ASP A 414 -11.44 -7.10 20.75
N GLY A 415 -11.52 -8.19 19.97
CA GLY A 415 -11.64 -8.12 18.52
C GLY A 415 -11.80 -9.48 17.85
N LEU A 416 -12.30 -9.47 16.62
CA LEU A 416 -12.39 -10.62 15.73
C LEU A 416 -11.26 -10.58 14.71
N VAL A 417 -10.47 -11.65 14.66
CA VAL A 417 -9.28 -11.77 13.82
C VAL A 417 -9.54 -12.66 12.63
N TYR A 418 -9.06 -12.21 11.46
CA TYR A 418 -9.16 -12.93 10.20
C TYR A 418 -8.16 -12.38 9.17
N PRO A 419 -7.87 -13.11 8.07
CA PRO A 419 -7.07 -12.56 6.98
C PRO A 419 -7.71 -11.33 6.36
N THR A 420 -6.95 -10.24 6.20
CA THR A 420 -7.41 -9.06 5.44
C THR A 420 -7.85 -9.48 4.03
N ILE A 421 -7.08 -10.37 3.41
CA ILE A 421 -7.35 -10.97 2.12
C ILE A 421 -6.69 -12.35 2.09
N GLY A 422 -7.44 -13.39 1.72
CA GLY A 422 -6.98 -14.79 1.79
C GLY A 422 -6.11 -15.23 0.60
N GLN A 423 -5.79 -14.30 -0.30
CA GLN A 423 -4.99 -14.55 -1.50
C GLN A 423 -3.82 -13.57 -1.56
N LEU A 424 -2.69 -14.05 -2.08
CA LEU A 424 -1.58 -13.19 -2.45
C LEU A 424 -1.97 -12.27 -3.62
N PRO A 425 -1.29 -11.12 -3.79
CA PRO A 425 -1.54 -10.22 -4.91
C PRO A 425 -1.34 -10.95 -6.24
N VAL A 426 -2.37 -10.99 -7.08
CA VAL A 426 -2.27 -11.62 -8.41
C VAL A 426 -1.35 -10.85 -9.35
N ARG A 427 -0.93 -11.47 -10.47
CA ARG A 427 -0.14 -10.75 -11.48
C ARG A 427 -0.99 -9.69 -12.17
N LEU A 428 -0.34 -8.66 -12.70
CA LEU A 428 -1.02 -7.60 -13.44
C LEU A 428 -1.80 -8.18 -14.62
N GLY A 429 -3.11 -7.89 -14.65
CA GLY A 429 -4.03 -8.37 -15.69
C GLY A 429 -4.79 -9.64 -15.32
N GLU A 430 -4.40 -10.34 -14.25
CA GLU A 430 -5.20 -11.42 -13.67
C GLU A 430 -6.32 -10.83 -12.80
N PRO A 431 -7.49 -11.52 -12.71
CA PRO A 431 -8.54 -11.12 -11.79
C PRO A 431 -8.12 -11.44 -10.34
N GLN A 432 -8.30 -10.47 -9.44
CA GLN A 432 -8.24 -10.71 -8.00
C GLN A 432 -9.67 -10.95 -7.52
N THR A 433 -9.99 -12.16 -7.05
CA THR A 433 -11.36 -12.47 -6.62
C THR A 433 -11.60 -12.00 -5.18
N GLY A 434 -12.83 -11.52 -4.96
CA GLY A 434 -13.30 -11.04 -3.67
C GLY A 434 -14.00 -12.10 -2.81
N ASP A 435 -13.91 -13.38 -3.18
CA ASP A 435 -14.76 -14.44 -2.63
C ASP A 435 -14.50 -14.63 -1.12
N PRO A 436 -15.51 -14.51 -0.24
CA PRO A 436 -15.34 -14.75 1.19
C PRO A 436 -14.93 -16.19 1.54
N ALA A 437 -15.19 -17.17 0.66
CA ALA A 437 -14.80 -18.56 0.84
C ALA A 437 -13.40 -18.90 0.27
N THR A 438 -12.84 -18.06 -0.60
CA THR A 438 -11.57 -18.38 -1.30
C THR A 438 -10.60 -17.22 -1.48
N GLY A 439 -10.87 -15.98 -1.05
CA GLY A 439 -9.90 -14.93 -1.35
C GLY A 439 -10.06 -13.48 -0.92
N ALA A 440 -11.21 -12.92 -0.53
CA ALA A 440 -11.22 -11.59 0.11
C ALA A 440 -12.26 -11.41 1.19
N ASN A 441 -11.82 -10.95 2.36
CA ASN A 441 -12.70 -10.46 3.39
C ASN A 441 -12.91 -8.96 3.25
N CYS A 442 -13.90 -8.56 2.46
CA CYS A 442 -14.22 -7.14 2.30
C CYS A 442 -15.55 -6.74 2.92
N THR A 443 -16.49 -7.69 3.05
CA THR A 443 -17.90 -7.42 3.37
C THR A 443 -18.20 -7.31 4.87
N LEU A 444 -17.42 -7.92 5.77
CA LEU A 444 -17.79 -7.99 7.19
C LEU A 444 -17.86 -6.61 7.87
N SER A 445 -16.74 -5.90 7.91
CA SER A 445 -16.68 -4.52 8.45
C SER A 445 -17.46 -3.54 7.57
N ALA A 446 -17.48 -3.75 6.24
CA ALA A 446 -18.22 -2.90 5.32
C ALA A 446 -19.74 -2.94 5.56
N ASN A 447 -20.30 -4.13 5.74
CA ASN A 447 -21.74 -4.32 5.85
C ASN A 447 -22.25 -4.09 7.26
N SER A 448 -21.45 -4.39 8.27
CA SER A 448 -21.77 -4.05 9.65
C SER A 448 -21.56 -2.58 9.96
N GLY A 449 -20.63 -1.88 9.29
CA GLY A 449 -20.22 -0.52 9.64
C GLY A 449 -19.32 -0.42 10.89
N LEU A 450 -18.87 -1.57 11.40
CA LEU A 450 -17.92 -1.68 12.51
C LEU A 450 -16.48 -1.40 12.04
N PRO A 451 -15.60 -0.90 12.92
CA PRO A 451 -14.23 -0.59 12.55
C PRO A 451 -13.41 -1.86 12.34
N ALA A 452 -12.45 -1.81 11.41
CA ALA A 452 -11.49 -2.88 11.21
C ALA A 452 -10.12 -2.33 10.79
N ILE A 453 -9.08 -2.82 11.47
CA ILE A 453 -7.69 -2.45 11.18
C ILE A 453 -6.98 -3.59 10.47
N SER A 454 -6.30 -3.27 9.37
CA SER A 454 -5.33 -4.16 8.73
C SER A 454 -3.93 -3.67 9.06
N PHE A 455 -3.06 -4.57 9.50
CA PHE A 455 -1.65 -4.28 9.74
C PHE A 455 -0.77 -5.47 9.30
N PRO A 456 0.54 -5.24 9.09
CA PRO A 456 1.43 -6.30 8.61
C PRO A 456 1.53 -7.47 9.59
N ALA A 457 1.27 -8.68 9.12
CA ALA A 457 1.53 -9.93 9.84
C ALA A 457 2.94 -10.46 9.56
N GLY A 458 3.43 -10.27 8.33
CA GLY A 458 4.72 -10.81 7.92
C GLY A 458 4.94 -10.76 6.41
N PHE A 459 5.80 -11.65 5.92
CA PHE A 459 6.20 -11.74 4.52
C PHE A 459 6.28 -13.20 4.10
N THR A 460 5.74 -13.52 2.93
CA THR A 460 5.98 -14.83 2.34
C THR A 460 7.46 -15.04 1.98
N ASP A 461 7.85 -16.30 1.74
CA ASP A 461 9.17 -16.69 1.23
C ASP A 461 9.64 -15.91 -0.02
N ASP A 462 8.69 -15.46 -0.86
CA ASP A 462 8.96 -14.68 -2.07
C ASP A 462 9.03 -13.16 -1.81
N GLY A 463 8.85 -12.73 -0.56
CA GLY A 463 8.91 -11.35 -0.11
C GLY A 463 7.66 -10.54 -0.39
N LEU A 464 6.49 -11.19 -0.46
CA LEU A 464 5.20 -10.49 -0.56
C LEU A 464 4.65 -10.21 0.84
N PRO A 465 4.24 -8.98 1.14
CA PRO A 465 3.61 -8.66 2.41
C PRO A 465 2.31 -9.42 2.63
N VAL A 466 2.06 -9.82 3.88
CA VAL A 466 0.78 -10.38 4.34
C VAL A 466 0.22 -9.50 5.45
N GLY A 467 -1.09 -9.25 5.42
CA GLY A 467 -1.81 -8.47 6.41
C GLY A 467 -2.79 -9.31 7.23
N ILE A 468 -2.84 -9.05 8.53
CA ILE A 468 -3.85 -9.54 9.45
C ILE A 468 -4.88 -8.43 9.69
N GLU A 469 -6.16 -8.80 9.83
CA GLU A 469 -7.22 -7.87 10.15
C GLU A 469 -7.85 -8.17 11.50
N ILE A 470 -8.11 -7.12 12.28
CA ILE A 470 -8.88 -7.18 13.51
C ILE A 470 -10.09 -6.25 13.38
N LEU A 471 -11.29 -6.83 13.53
CA LEU A 471 -12.55 -6.09 13.62
C LEU A 471 -12.93 -5.89 15.07
N GLY A 472 -13.32 -4.67 15.41
CA GLY A 472 -13.71 -4.30 16.76
C GLY A 472 -15.20 -3.95 16.89
N SER A 473 -15.62 -3.65 18.12
CA SER A 473 -16.95 -3.11 18.40
C SER A 473 -17.10 -1.67 17.90
N MET A 474 -18.34 -1.16 17.86
CA MET A 474 -18.61 0.19 17.40
C MET A 474 -17.81 1.22 18.23
N LEU A 475 -17.08 2.11 17.56
CA LEU A 475 -16.21 3.14 18.17
C LEU A 475 -14.99 2.61 18.94
N SER A 476 -14.59 1.35 18.76
CA SER A 476 -13.33 0.79 19.29
C SER A 476 -12.09 1.10 18.43
N ASP A 477 -12.21 2.07 17.53
CA ASP A 477 -11.21 2.40 16.51
C ASP A 477 -9.81 2.69 17.11
N ALA A 478 -9.76 3.40 18.24
CA ALA A 478 -8.50 3.76 18.88
C ALA A 478 -7.87 2.56 19.60
N GLU A 479 -8.66 1.69 20.23
CA GLU A 479 -8.18 0.45 20.82
C GLU A 479 -7.63 -0.51 19.76
N LEU A 480 -8.31 -0.64 18.61
CA LEU A 480 -7.81 -1.46 17.48
C LEU A 480 -6.44 -0.99 17.00
N LEU A 481 -6.24 0.33 16.89
CA LEU A 481 -4.94 0.88 16.53
C LEU A 481 -3.88 0.62 17.59
N ALA A 482 -4.23 0.68 18.87
CA ALA A 482 -3.32 0.35 19.96
C ALA A 482 -2.95 -1.14 20.01
N ILE A 483 -3.85 -2.04 19.63
CA ILE A 483 -3.53 -3.47 19.44
C ILE A 483 -2.49 -3.62 18.33
N ALA A 484 -2.69 -3.01 17.17
CA ALA A 484 -1.74 -3.06 16.07
C ALA A 484 -0.36 -2.45 16.43
N ASP A 485 -0.34 -1.31 17.13
CA ASP A 485 0.86 -0.65 17.64
C ASP A 485 1.68 -1.57 18.56
N SER A 486 1.01 -2.33 19.44
CA SER A 486 1.68 -3.26 20.35
C SER A 486 2.42 -4.39 19.60
N TYR A 487 1.82 -4.88 18.51
CA TYR A 487 2.42 -5.89 17.65
C TYR A 487 3.57 -5.32 16.81
N GLU A 488 3.36 -4.15 16.21
CA GLU A 488 4.34 -3.43 15.39
C GLU A 488 5.65 -3.18 16.17
N LYS A 489 5.54 -2.61 17.38
CA LYS A 489 6.69 -2.28 18.25
C LYS A 489 7.52 -3.50 18.65
N ALA A 490 6.89 -4.66 18.82
CA ALA A 490 7.56 -5.86 19.25
C ALA A 490 8.25 -6.63 18.10
N ASN A 491 7.71 -6.55 16.88
CA ASN A 491 8.12 -7.44 15.79
C ASN A 491 8.89 -6.76 14.65
N SER A 492 9.00 -5.43 14.61
CA SER A 492 9.77 -4.68 13.58
C SER A 492 9.51 -5.18 12.15
N ILE A 493 8.24 -5.34 11.79
CA ILE A 493 7.83 -6.03 10.55
C ILE A 493 7.98 -5.15 9.31
N ARG A 494 7.98 -3.82 9.47
CA ARG A 494 8.13 -2.89 8.36
C ARG A 494 9.43 -3.15 7.59
N ARG A 495 9.32 -3.48 6.29
CA ARG A 495 10.46 -3.59 5.37
C ARG A 495 10.21 -2.76 4.12
N PRO A 496 11.05 -1.78 3.76
CA PRO A 496 10.83 -0.98 2.56
C PRO A 496 10.94 -1.82 1.28
N PRO A 497 10.22 -1.47 0.20
CA PRO A 497 10.35 -2.14 -1.08
C PRO A 497 11.73 -1.93 -1.70
N ALA A 498 12.38 -3.01 -2.17
CA ALA A 498 13.75 -2.91 -2.67
C ALA A 498 13.89 -2.14 -4.00
N VAL A 499 12.81 -2.01 -4.78
CA VAL A 499 12.82 -1.31 -6.08
C VAL A 499 12.70 0.21 -5.95
N THR A 500 12.48 0.72 -4.74
CA THR A 500 12.37 2.15 -4.45
C THR A 500 13.31 2.58 -3.31
N PRO A 501 14.62 2.33 -3.43
CA PRO A 501 15.59 2.60 -2.36
C PRO A 501 15.69 4.10 -2.03
N ALA A 502 16.44 4.43 -0.97
CA ALA A 502 16.80 5.81 -0.68
C ALA A 502 17.54 6.44 -1.87
N ILE A 503 17.22 7.70 -2.19
CA ILE A 503 18.02 8.51 -3.11
C ILE A 503 19.08 9.21 -2.26
N VAL A 504 20.35 8.84 -2.42
CA VAL A 504 21.45 9.40 -1.62
C VAL A 504 22.26 10.35 -2.50
N GLN A 505 22.30 11.63 -2.12
CA GLN A 505 23.01 12.69 -2.87
C GLN A 505 22.62 12.76 -4.37
N GLY A 506 21.37 12.45 -4.69
CA GLY A 506 20.86 12.44 -6.08
C GLY A 506 21.29 11.25 -6.92
N VAL A 507 21.98 10.26 -6.34
CA VAL A 507 22.45 9.06 -7.06
C VAL A 507 21.46 7.92 -6.84
N LEU A 508 21.04 7.30 -7.94
CA LEU A 508 20.25 6.07 -7.95
C LEU A 508 21.18 4.86 -8.16
N PRO A 509 21.03 3.77 -7.40
CA PRO A 509 21.63 2.50 -7.77
C PRO A 509 20.84 1.94 -8.96
N GLN A 510 21.45 1.88 -10.15
CA GLN A 510 20.71 1.51 -11.37
C GLN A 510 21.04 0.11 -11.88
N VAL A 511 22.30 -0.21 -12.13
CA VAL A 511 22.69 -1.51 -12.70
C VAL A 511 24.01 -2.00 -12.10
N LEU A 512 24.02 -3.24 -11.61
CA LEU A 512 25.25 -3.96 -11.28
C LEU A 512 25.65 -4.82 -12.48
N SER A 513 26.89 -4.72 -12.95
CA SER A 513 27.42 -5.56 -14.04
C SER A 513 28.50 -6.48 -13.49
N ARG A 514 28.34 -7.78 -13.71
CA ARG A 514 29.28 -8.84 -13.34
C ARG A 514 29.78 -9.53 -14.59
N VAL A 515 31.10 -9.60 -14.75
CA VAL A 515 31.71 -10.45 -15.76
C VAL A 515 31.71 -11.88 -15.22
N ILE A 516 31.24 -12.81 -16.05
CA ILE A 516 31.25 -14.24 -15.76
C ILE A 516 32.36 -14.86 -16.59
N GLU A 517 33.30 -15.51 -15.93
CA GLU A 517 34.36 -16.28 -16.57
C GLU A 517 34.52 -17.61 -15.85
N PHE A 518 34.62 -18.70 -16.61
CA PHE A 518 34.92 -20.02 -16.08
C PHE A 518 36.00 -20.68 -16.93
N ASN A 519 37.02 -21.22 -16.27
CA ASN A 519 38.13 -21.92 -16.92
C ASN A 519 38.65 -23.05 -16.02
N GLU A 520 38.17 -24.28 -16.26
CA GLU A 520 38.60 -25.47 -15.53
C GLU A 520 38.57 -26.69 -16.45
N GLY A 521 39.61 -27.53 -16.46
CA GLY A 521 39.56 -28.84 -17.14
C GLY A 521 39.29 -28.83 -18.65
N ASN A 522 39.68 -27.75 -19.37
CA ASN A 522 39.33 -27.46 -20.77
C ASN A 522 37.83 -27.19 -21.01
N VAL A 523 37.11 -26.78 -19.97
CA VAL A 523 35.76 -26.23 -20.03
C VAL A 523 35.88 -24.71 -19.88
N GLN A 524 35.46 -23.97 -20.89
CA GLN A 524 35.63 -22.52 -20.96
C GLN A 524 34.37 -21.83 -21.48
N PHE A 525 33.91 -20.83 -20.72
CA PHE A 525 32.88 -19.90 -21.18
C PHE A 525 33.09 -18.53 -20.52
N GLU A 526 32.61 -17.51 -21.21
CA GLU A 526 32.62 -16.13 -20.73
C GLU A 526 31.24 -15.50 -20.91
N GLY A 527 31.01 -14.38 -20.25
CA GLY A 527 29.75 -13.69 -20.34
C GLY A 527 29.61 -12.51 -19.41
N VAL A 528 28.41 -11.94 -19.39
CA VAL A 528 28.05 -10.82 -18.55
C VAL A 528 26.70 -11.10 -17.91
N MET A 529 26.56 -10.69 -16.65
CA MET A 529 25.31 -10.61 -15.92
C MET A 529 25.08 -9.16 -15.50
N GLU A 530 23.97 -8.58 -15.93
CA GLU A 530 23.52 -7.24 -15.56
C GLU A 530 22.31 -7.37 -14.64
N ILE A 531 22.31 -6.66 -13.51
CA ILE A 531 21.24 -6.67 -12.53
C ILE A 531 20.68 -5.25 -12.40
N ASP A 532 19.46 -5.05 -12.89
CA ASP A 532 18.66 -3.85 -12.67
C ASP A 532 17.96 -3.95 -11.31
N LEU A 533 18.48 -3.21 -10.33
CA LEU A 533 17.97 -3.21 -8.96
C LEU A 533 16.60 -2.53 -8.84
N LEU A 534 16.31 -1.57 -9.73
CA LEU A 534 15.04 -0.85 -9.72
C LEU A 534 13.91 -1.64 -10.38
N LYS A 535 14.23 -2.70 -11.13
CA LYS A 535 13.25 -3.62 -11.72
C LYS A 535 13.26 -5.02 -11.11
N ASN A 536 14.22 -5.31 -10.23
CA ASN A 536 14.56 -6.67 -9.79
C ASN A 536 14.71 -7.61 -10.99
N GLU A 537 15.47 -7.20 -11.99
CA GLU A 537 15.65 -7.97 -13.22
C GLU A 537 17.13 -8.26 -13.43
N MET A 538 17.47 -9.52 -13.67
CA MET A 538 18.80 -9.95 -14.08
C MET A 538 18.76 -10.35 -15.55
N ARG A 539 19.65 -9.76 -16.34
CA ARG A 539 19.92 -10.13 -17.72
C ARG A 539 21.27 -10.80 -17.78
N TYR A 540 21.41 -11.82 -18.61
CA TYR A 540 22.70 -12.48 -18.78
C TYR A 540 22.93 -12.91 -20.21
N SER A 541 24.20 -13.01 -20.58
CA SER A 541 24.68 -13.57 -21.84
C SER A 541 25.91 -14.42 -21.55
N LEU A 542 25.94 -15.64 -22.05
CA LEU A 542 27.08 -16.56 -21.95
C LEU A 542 27.48 -17.06 -23.34
N ALA A 543 28.77 -17.20 -23.58
CA ALA A 543 29.36 -17.77 -24.78
C ALA A 543 30.40 -18.83 -24.41
N VAL A 544 30.26 -20.02 -24.98
CA VAL A 544 31.18 -21.16 -24.79
C VAL A 544 32.33 -21.02 -25.77
N ALA A 545 33.56 -21.22 -25.30
CA ALA A 545 34.73 -21.14 -26.16
C ALA A 545 34.71 -22.26 -27.23
N PRO A 546 35.15 -22.01 -28.48
CA PRO A 546 35.05 -22.98 -29.59
C PRO A 546 35.66 -24.35 -29.33
N ASP A 547 36.73 -24.42 -28.54
CA ASP A 547 37.46 -25.65 -28.21
C ASP A 547 37.12 -26.20 -26.82
N SER A 548 36.08 -25.67 -26.17
CA SER A 548 35.63 -26.14 -24.85
C SER A 548 35.04 -27.55 -24.96
N LYS A 549 35.32 -28.38 -23.94
CA LYS A 549 34.57 -29.62 -23.73
C LYS A 549 33.08 -29.36 -23.53
N ALA A 550 32.27 -30.39 -23.76
CA ALA A 550 30.82 -30.29 -23.71
C ALA A 550 30.33 -29.82 -22.34
N ILE A 551 29.63 -28.68 -22.31
CA ILE A 551 28.93 -28.18 -21.12
C ILE A 551 27.49 -28.71 -21.15
N TYR A 552 27.10 -29.40 -20.08
CA TYR A 552 25.76 -29.94 -19.91
C TYR A 552 24.80 -28.92 -19.31
N ALA A 553 25.26 -28.19 -18.29
CA ALA A 553 24.49 -27.14 -17.64
C ALA A 553 25.39 -26.14 -16.91
N VAL A 554 24.99 -24.87 -16.92
CA VAL A 554 25.51 -23.84 -16.00
C VAL A 554 24.32 -23.34 -15.20
N THR A 555 24.30 -23.58 -13.90
CA THR A 555 23.22 -23.12 -13.03
C THR A 555 23.71 -22.06 -12.06
N LEU A 556 22.82 -21.12 -11.74
CA LEU A 556 23.02 -20.15 -10.67
C LEU A 556 22.44 -20.75 -9.39
N VAL A 557 23.23 -20.79 -8.33
CA VAL A 557 22.92 -21.39 -7.04
C VAL A 557 23.26 -20.42 -5.91
N ARG A 558 22.74 -20.71 -4.71
CA ARG A 558 23.17 -20.07 -3.47
C ARG A 558 24.25 -20.94 -2.80
N ALA A 559 25.41 -20.36 -2.52
CA ALA A 559 26.55 -20.97 -1.85
C ALA A 559 27.20 -19.98 -0.86
N PRO A 560 27.10 -20.21 0.47
CA PRO A 560 27.68 -19.31 1.47
C PRO A 560 29.21 -19.20 1.38
N ALA A 561 29.75 -18.01 1.65
CA ALA A 561 31.17 -17.68 1.44
C ALA A 561 32.17 -18.42 2.37
N GLN A 562 31.74 -18.99 3.51
CA GLN A 562 32.64 -19.68 4.46
C GLN A 562 32.01 -20.93 5.09
N GLY A 563 32.64 -22.10 4.86
CA GLY A 563 32.53 -23.30 5.70
C GLY A 563 31.24 -24.13 5.57
N ALA A 564 31.32 -25.26 4.87
CA ALA A 564 30.40 -26.42 4.98
C ALA A 564 28.88 -26.18 4.84
N GLY A 565 28.43 -25.06 4.26
CA GLY A 565 27.05 -24.92 3.81
C GLY A 565 26.77 -25.82 2.60
N GLN A 566 25.67 -26.57 2.60
CA GLN A 566 25.22 -27.28 1.40
C GLN A 566 24.88 -26.26 0.30
N VAL A 567 25.44 -26.47 -0.89
CA VAL A 567 25.04 -25.75 -2.11
C VAL A 567 23.55 -25.98 -2.33
N GLN A 568 22.77 -24.91 -2.35
CA GLN A 568 21.32 -25.01 -2.50
C GLN A 568 20.94 -25.44 -3.93
N PRO A 569 19.69 -25.92 -4.15
CA PRO A 569 19.19 -26.22 -5.48
C PRO A 569 19.36 -25.06 -6.47
N ALA A 570 19.41 -25.40 -7.77
CA ALA A 570 19.50 -24.42 -8.85
C ALA A 570 18.37 -23.39 -8.75
N MET A 571 18.75 -22.12 -8.67
CA MET A 571 17.82 -20.99 -8.72
C MET A 571 17.45 -20.68 -10.17
N VAL A 572 18.43 -20.74 -11.08
CA VAL A 572 18.26 -20.50 -12.53
C VAL A 572 19.17 -21.45 -13.30
N ASN A 573 18.71 -21.97 -14.45
CA ASN A 573 19.59 -22.60 -15.43
C ASN A 573 19.98 -21.58 -16.50
N LEU A 574 21.26 -21.19 -16.52
CA LEU A 574 21.77 -20.17 -17.42
C LEU A 574 22.12 -20.74 -18.79
N LEU A 575 22.66 -21.96 -18.86
CA LEU A 575 23.06 -22.61 -20.12
C LEU A 575 22.42 -24.00 -20.24
N PRO A 576 21.39 -24.18 -21.09
CA PRO A 576 20.84 -25.50 -21.38
C PRO A 576 21.79 -26.33 -22.27
N PRO A 577 21.62 -27.67 -22.34
CA PRO A 577 22.50 -28.53 -23.12
C PRO A 577 22.61 -28.13 -24.60
N GLN A 578 23.78 -28.35 -25.20
CA GLN A 578 24.05 -28.23 -26.66
C GLN A 578 23.93 -26.81 -27.24
N ARG A 579 24.11 -25.77 -26.42
CA ARG A 579 24.19 -24.37 -26.87
C ARG A 579 25.64 -23.85 -26.80
N SER A 580 26.09 -23.17 -27.85
CA SER A 580 27.37 -22.43 -27.89
C SER A 580 27.25 -21.03 -27.31
N ASP A 581 26.05 -20.49 -27.28
CA ASP A 581 25.72 -19.14 -26.83
C ASP A 581 24.27 -19.12 -26.31
N VAL A 582 24.03 -18.30 -25.29
CA VAL A 582 22.71 -18.14 -24.68
C VAL A 582 22.59 -16.75 -24.05
N SER A 583 21.42 -16.17 -24.13
CA SER A 583 21.04 -15.01 -23.33
C SER A 583 19.66 -15.22 -22.72
N GLY A 584 19.39 -14.55 -21.61
CA GLY A 584 18.11 -14.66 -20.91
C GLY A 584 17.89 -13.54 -19.91
N GLU A 585 16.65 -13.46 -19.43
CA GLU A 585 16.20 -12.53 -18.40
C GLU A 585 15.53 -13.32 -17.27
N PHE A 586 15.76 -12.90 -16.03
CA PHE A 586 15.22 -13.54 -14.84
C PHE A 586 14.80 -12.49 -13.80
N TYR A 587 13.61 -12.64 -13.24
CA TYR A 587 13.16 -11.75 -12.16
C TYR A 587 13.73 -12.22 -10.82
N LEU A 588 14.32 -11.29 -10.07
CA LEU A 588 14.94 -11.54 -8.79
C LEU A 588 13.89 -11.61 -7.67
N THR A 589 13.61 -12.82 -7.20
CA THR A 589 12.78 -13.04 -5.99
C THR A 589 13.47 -12.47 -4.76
N ALA A 590 12.74 -12.35 -3.63
CA ALA A 590 13.35 -11.92 -2.37
C ALA A 590 14.54 -12.79 -1.96
N ARG A 591 14.38 -14.12 -1.99
CA ARG A 591 15.46 -15.08 -1.72
C ARG A 591 16.69 -14.86 -2.61
N PHE A 592 16.48 -14.50 -3.88
CA PHE A 592 17.59 -14.16 -4.77
C PHE A 592 18.31 -12.89 -4.35
N ARG A 593 17.57 -11.83 -4.04
CA ARG A 593 18.15 -10.55 -3.61
C ARG A 593 18.90 -10.67 -2.30
N GLU A 594 18.40 -11.47 -1.37
CA GLU A 594 19.10 -11.76 -0.12
C GLU A 594 20.45 -12.45 -0.39
N ALA A 595 20.47 -13.46 -1.28
CA ALA A 595 21.71 -14.12 -1.67
C ALA A 595 22.66 -13.16 -2.42
N LEU A 596 22.14 -12.28 -3.28
CA LEU A 596 22.93 -11.24 -3.96
C LEU A 596 23.57 -10.28 -2.95
N ASN A 597 22.80 -9.76 -1.99
CA ASN A 597 23.26 -8.80 -1.00
C ASN A 597 24.23 -9.40 0.03
N ALA A 598 24.18 -10.73 0.21
CA ALA A 598 25.08 -11.46 1.09
C ALA A 598 26.33 -12.01 0.39
N ASP A 599 26.54 -11.69 -0.91
CA ASP A 599 27.60 -12.26 -1.75
C ASP A 599 27.61 -13.81 -1.76
N GLU A 600 26.42 -14.42 -1.72
CA GLU A 600 26.23 -15.88 -1.66
C GLU A 600 25.79 -16.49 -3.00
N LEU A 601 25.88 -15.75 -4.11
CA LEU A 601 25.58 -16.29 -5.43
C LEU A 601 26.80 -16.98 -6.04
N ALA A 602 26.60 -18.17 -6.59
CA ALA A 602 27.65 -18.94 -7.25
C ALA A 602 27.13 -19.64 -8.51
N LEU A 603 28.02 -19.92 -9.45
CA LEU A 603 27.77 -20.79 -10.59
C LEU A 603 28.08 -22.23 -10.21
N ARG A 604 27.22 -23.16 -10.63
CA ARG A 604 27.48 -24.59 -10.59
C ARG A 604 27.52 -25.13 -12.03
N VAL A 605 28.68 -25.61 -12.43
CA VAL A 605 28.99 -25.99 -13.81
C VAL A 605 29.06 -27.51 -13.92
N PHE A 606 28.26 -28.06 -14.83
CA PHE A 606 28.24 -29.47 -15.18
C PHE A 606 28.78 -29.63 -16.59
N ALA A 607 29.90 -30.30 -16.76
CA ALA A 607 30.54 -30.48 -18.05
C ALA A 607 31.37 -31.77 -18.10
N GLU A 608 31.75 -32.18 -19.31
CA GLU A 608 32.60 -33.33 -19.53
C GLU A 608 33.99 -33.13 -18.89
N GLY A 609 34.35 -34.02 -17.95
CA GLY A 609 35.64 -34.00 -17.27
C GLY A 609 35.68 -33.19 -15.96
N LEU A 610 34.56 -32.59 -15.54
CA LEU A 610 34.39 -32.03 -14.20
C LEU A 610 33.80 -33.06 -13.22
N ASP A 611 33.76 -32.72 -11.93
CA ASP A 611 33.11 -33.54 -10.90
C ASP A 611 31.63 -33.81 -11.30
N PRO A 612 31.10 -35.04 -11.15
CA PRO A 612 29.70 -35.35 -11.48
C PRO A 612 28.68 -34.53 -10.68
N SER A 613 29.06 -34.05 -9.49
CA SER A 613 28.26 -33.12 -8.69
C SER A 613 28.40 -31.67 -9.15
N GLY A 614 29.26 -31.36 -10.12
CA GLY A 614 29.48 -30.04 -10.71
C GLY A 614 30.48 -29.17 -9.93
N SER A 615 31.27 -28.38 -10.65
CA SER A 615 32.21 -27.41 -10.08
C SER A 615 31.47 -26.15 -9.65
N VAL A 616 31.76 -25.63 -8.44
CA VAL A 616 31.13 -24.43 -7.88
C VAL A 616 32.10 -23.25 -7.88
N LEU A 617 31.66 -22.12 -8.43
CA LEU A 617 32.43 -20.89 -8.54
C LEU A 617 31.62 -19.70 -7.99
N PRO A 618 32.07 -19.03 -6.91
CA PRO A 618 31.44 -17.80 -6.44
C PRO A 618 31.42 -16.72 -7.53
N LEU A 619 30.33 -15.95 -7.62
CA LEU A 619 30.30 -14.79 -8.50
C LEU A 619 31.24 -13.69 -7.97
N PRO A 620 31.99 -13.00 -8.84
CA PRO A 620 32.88 -11.93 -8.41
C PRO A 620 32.11 -10.72 -7.84
N ASN A 621 32.70 -10.09 -6.81
CA ASN A 621 32.17 -8.91 -6.11
C ASN A 621 32.20 -7.61 -6.92
#